data_AF-A0A031LPT9-F1
#
_entry.id   AF-A0A031LPT9-F1
#
_cell.length_a   1.000
_cell.length_b   1.000
_cell.length_c   1.000
_cell.angle_alpha   90.00
_cell.angle_beta   90.00
_cell.angle_gamma   90.00
#
_symmetry.space_group_name_H-M   'P 1'
#
loop_
_entity.id
_entity.type
_entity.pdbx_description
1 polymer ?
#
loop_
_entity_poly.entity_id
_entity_poly.type
_entity_poly.pdbx_seq_one_letter_code
_entity_poly.pdbx_strand_id
1 'polypeptide(L)'
;MPYVEGGICYPGEKEVKIRDVIVVRPFSALVGDKFIAFPPLSVISNMCSRSLKGKYWVDGVRVKGNEEIIFHKGKIMVNAKIKILSPEFTPGYVLSKLISGKKISIEPANSKNVIVEANGFPLIYIEKSKIHVASIDEKAILQAAAYSLLYYISSEYSEEL
;
A
#
# COMPACT_ATOMS: atom_id res chain seq x y z
N MET A 1 -13.65 -9.28 1.25
CA MET A 1 -13.31 -8.34 2.36
C MET A 1 -13.06 -9.13 3.65
N PRO A 2 -11.87 -9.06 4.26
CA PRO A 2 -11.52 -9.96 5.37
C PRO A 2 -12.04 -9.54 6.75
N TYR A 3 -12.45 -10.52 7.55
CA TYR A 3 -12.41 -10.42 9.00
C TYR A 3 -10.96 -10.55 9.49
N VAL A 4 -10.58 -9.68 10.41
CA VAL A 4 -9.20 -9.60 10.91
C VAL A 4 -9.15 -9.52 12.44
N GLU A 5 -8.12 -10.17 12.98
CA GLU A 5 -7.69 -10.16 14.38
C GLU A 5 -6.16 -10.03 14.40
N GLY A 6 -5.59 -9.68 15.55
CA GLY A 6 -4.15 -9.57 15.74
C GLY A 6 -3.71 -8.13 16.01
N GLY A 7 -2.49 -7.77 15.58
CA GLY A 7 -1.93 -6.44 15.76
C GLY A 7 -2.08 -5.55 14.54
N ILE A 8 -1.98 -4.23 14.70
CA ILE A 8 -1.93 -3.26 13.61
C ILE A 8 -0.72 -2.33 13.68
N CYS A 9 -0.10 -2.10 12.53
CA CYS A 9 1.00 -1.16 12.33
C CYS A 9 0.55 -0.01 11.44
N TYR A 10 0.98 1.20 11.75
CA TYR A 10 0.86 2.33 10.83
C TYR A 10 1.71 2.09 9.56
N PRO A 11 1.37 2.78 8.46
CA PRO A 11 2.13 2.67 7.22
C PRO A 11 3.63 2.92 7.45
N GLY A 12 4.48 1.99 6.97
CA GLY A 12 5.94 2.11 7.05
C GLY A 12 6.58 1.60 8.35
N GLU A 13 5.82 1.24 9.39
CA GLU A 13 6.41 0.70 10.62
C GLU A 13 6.96 -0.73 10.46
N LYS A 14 6.51 -1.46 9.43
CA LYS A 14 7.04 -2.78 9.05
C LYS A 14 6.96 -3.01 7.55
N GLU A 15 7.83 -3.87 7.04
CA GLU A 15 7.66 -4.45 5.71
C GLU A 15 6.47 -5.41 5.66
N VAL A 16 5.83 -5.48 4.49
CA VAL A 16 4.68 -6.37 4.27
C VAL A 16 5.15 -7.79 4.03
N LYS A 17 4.50 -8.75 4.69
CA LYS A 17 4.76 -10.19 4.58
C LYS A 17 3.50 -10.95 4.16
N ILE A 18 3.72 -12.19 3.71
CA ILE A 18 2.65 -13.14 3.41
C ILE A 18 1.72 -13.29 4.63
N ARG A 19 0.41 -13.36 4.37
CA ARG A 19 -0.71 -13.36 5.33
C ARG A 19 -1.00 -12.03 6.04
N ASP A 20 -0.19 -11.00 5.87
CA ASP A 20 -0.57 -9.68 6.34
C ASP A 20 -1.80 -9.18 5.58
N VAL A 21 -2.58 -8.30 6.22
CA VAL A 21 -3.70 -7.60 5.56
C VAL A 21 -3.36 -6.12 5.45
N ILE A 22 -3.39 -5.61 4.22
CA ILE A 22 -3.16 -4.20 3.92
C ILE A 22 -4.51 -3.49 3.88
N VAL A 23 -4.65 -2.49 4.73
CA VAL A 23 -5.85 -1.67 4.86
C VAL A 23 -5.98 -0.75 3.63
N VAL A 24 -7.11 -0.82 2.94
CA VAL A 24 -7.40 -0.02 1.73
C VAL A 24 -8.23 1.21 2.09
N ARG A 25 -9.21 1.09 2.99
CA ARG A 25 -10.01 2.22 3.48
C ARG A 25 -9.80 2.43 4.97
N PRO A 26 -9.88 3.69 5.47
CA PRO A 26 -9.73 3.95 6.88
C PRO A 26 -10.80 3.20 7.68
N PHE A 27 -10.42 2.71 8.86
CA PHE A 27 -11.35 2.08 9.79
C PHE A 27 -10.95 2.42 11.22
N SER A 28 -11.90 2.26 12.16
CA SER A 28 -11.63 2.45 13.58
C SER A 28 -11.63 1.11 14.30
N ALA A 29 -10.70 0.96 15.24
CA ALA A 29 -10.61 -0.22 16.07
C ALA A 29 -10.27 0.12 17.52
N LEU A 30 -10.71 -0.73 18.44
CA LEU A 30 -10.36 -0.66 19.85
C LEU A 30 -8.96 -1.26 20.06
N VAL A 31 -8.02 -0.42 20.51
CA VAL A 31 -6.66 -0.82 20.88
C VAL A 31 -6.43 -0.41 22.34
N GLY A 32 -6.18 -1.40 23.20
CA GLY A 32 -6.27 -1.15 24.65
C GLY A 32 -7.68 -0.68 25.00
N ASP A 33 -7.81 0.48 25.63
CA ASP A 33 -9.11 1.04 26.02
C ASP A 33 -9.49 2.28 25.19
N LYS A 34 -8.88 2.44 24.00
CA LYS A 34 -9.11 3.59 23.12
C LYS A 34 -9.55 3.15 21.73
N PHE A 35 -10.57 3.82 21.20
CA PHE A 35 -10.89 3.76 19.78
C PHE A 35 -9.90 4.62 19.00
N ILE A 36 -9.20 4.00 18.06
CA ILE A 36 -8.19 4.63 17.22
C ILE A 36 -8.58 4.45 15.76
N ALA A 37 -8.53 5.52 14.98
CA ALA A 37 -8.72 5.48 13.53
C ALA A 37 -7.38 5.17 12.85
N PHE A 38 -7.37 4.15 12.00
CA PHE A 38 -6.20 3.76 11.21
C PHE A 38 -6.37 4.19 9.76
N PRO A 39 -5.34 4.81 9.15
CA PRO A 39 -5.39 5.21 7.75
C PRO A 39 -5.27 4.00 6.80
N PRO A 40 -5.62 4.17 5.52
CA PRO A 40 -5.13 3.30 4.44
C PRO A 40 -3.62 3.04 4.53
N LEU A 41 -3.17 1.93 3.95
CA LEU A 41 -1.80 1.40 3.97
C LEU A 41 -1.32 0.90 5.34
N SER A 42 -2.16 0.96 6.37
CA SER A 42 -1.87 0.28 7.63
C SER A 42 -1.81 -1.24 7.40
N VAL A 43 -1.03 -1.93 8.23
CA VAL A 43 -0.78 -3.38 8.08
C VAL A 43 -1.30 -4.10 9.31
N ILE A 44 -2.21 -5.06 9.11
CA ILE A 44 -2.69 -5.96 10.16
C ILE A 44 -1.88 -7.25 10.11
N SER A 45 -1.26 -7.59 11.24
CA SER A 45 -0.29 -8.67 11.35
C SER A 45 -0.08 -9.08 12.81
N ASN A 46 0.28 -10.35 13.02
CA ASN A 46 0.68 -10.84 14.35
C ASN A 46 2.01 -10.24 14.83
N MET A 47 2.77 -9.60 13.94
CA MET A 47 4.03 -8.93 14.30
C MET A 47 3.86 -7.47 14.75
N CYS A 48 2.64 -6.94 14.75
CA CYS A 48 2.37 -5.56 15.13
C CYS A 48 2.06 -5.44 16.62
N SER A 49 2.62 -4.42 17.27
CA SER A 49 2.53 -4.24 18.73
C SER A 49 1.16 -3.75 19.22
N ARG A 50 0.38 -3.09 18.36
CA ARG A 50 -0.95 -2.57 18.73
C ARG A 50 -2.01 -3.65 18.55
N SER A 51 -2.26 -4.42 19.61
CA SER A 51 -3.25 -5.49 19.60
C SER A 51 -4.68 -4.93 19.46
N LEU A 52 -5.40 -5.42 18.47
CA LEU A 52 -6.81 -5.15 18.24
C LEU A 52 -7.64 -5.95 19.26
N LYS A 53 -8.56 -5.29 19.98
CA LYS A 53 -9.54 -5.98 20.83
C LYS A 53 -10.75 -6.37 19.99
N GLY A 54 -10.82 -7.64 19.58
CA GLY A 54 -11.95 -8.23 18.86
C GLY A 54 -11.72 -8.45 17.36
N LYS A 55 -12.78 -8.91 16.67
CA LYS A 55 -12.82 -9.12 15.22
C LYS A 55 -13.30 -7.86 14.52
N TYR A 56 -12.57 -7.41 13.51
CA TYR A 56 -12.93 -6.26 12.70
C TYR A 56 -13.21 -6.70 11.26
N TRP A 57 -14.20 -6.08 10.64
CA TRP A 57 -14.39 -6.16 9.20
C TRP A 57 -13.68 -4.97 8.56
N VAL A 58 -12.75 -5.26 7.65
CA VAL A 58 -11.87 -4.23 7.08
C VAL A 58 -11.83 -4.35 5.57
N ASP A 59 -11.94 -3.22 4.88
CA ASP A 59 -11.62 -3.11 3.47
C ASP A 59 -10.10 -3.24 3.32
N GLY A 60 -9.64 -4.42 2.91
CA GLY A 60 -8.22 -4.72 2.83
C GLY A 60 -7.87 -5.89 1.93
N VAL A 61 -6.59 -5.97 1.58
CA VAL A 61 -5.99 -7.01 0.73
C VAL A 61 -5.16 -7.93 1.60
N ARG A 62 -5.47 -9.23 1.61
CA ARG A 62 -4.63 -10.23 2.28
C ARG A 62 -3.52 -10.68 1.34
N VAL A 63 -2.27 -10.59 1.78
CA VAL A 63 -1.12 -11.00 0.96
C VAL A 63 -1.04 -12.52 0.87
N LYS A 64 -1.21 -13.06 -0.33
CA LYS A 64 -1.17 -14.48 -0.69
C LYS A 64 0.25 -14.97 -0.99
N GLY A 65 1.13 -14.10 -1.50
CA GLY A 65 2.52 -14.40 -1.87
C GLY A 65 2.73 -14.80 -3.33
N ASN A 66 1.67 -14.88 -4.13
CA ASN A 66 1.71 -15.15 -5.57
C ASN A 66 1.45 -13.90 -6.43
N GLU A 67 1.35 -12.71 -5.82
CA GLU A 67 1.05 -11.48 -6.51
C GLU A 67 2.24 -10.99 -7.35
N GLU A 68 1.97 -10.53 -8.56
CA GLU A 68 2.99 -10.07 -9.49
C GLU A 68 3.34 -8.58 -9.27
N ILE A 69 4.12 -8.30 -8.20
CA ILE A 69 4.64 -6.97 -7.90
C ILE A 69 6.16 -6.94 -8.08
N ILE A 70 6.65 -6.03 -8.93
CA ILE A 70 8.07 -5.91 -9.27
C ILE A 70 8.61 -4.57 -8.77
N PHE A 71 9.64 -4.61 -7.93
CA PHE A 71 10.35 -3.43 -7.45
C PHE A 71 11.62 -3.20 -8.27
N HIS A 72 11.84 -1.97 -8.69
CA HIS A 72 13.01 -1.56 -9.46
C HIS A 72 13.98 -0.76 -8.60
N LYS A 73 15.28 -1.01 -8.76
CA LYS A 73 16.31 -0.16 -8.15
C LYS A 73 16.40 1.13 -8.94
N GLY A 74 16.10 2.25 -8.29
CA GLY A 74 16.08 3.55 -8.94
C GLY A 74 17.46 4.01 -9.44
N LYS A 75 17.47 4.75 -10.55
CA LYS A 75 18.68 5.30 -11.19
C LYS A 75 18.75 6.82 -11.12
N ILE A 76 17.62 7.51 -11.03
CA ILE A 76 17.55 8.97 -10.93
C ILE A 76 16.99 9.38 -9.58
N MET A 77 17.60 10.39 -8.94
CA MET A 77 17.08 10.93 -7.68
C MET A 77 16.12 12.08 -7.96
N VAL A 78 14.93 12.03 -7.38
CA VAL A 78 13.93 13.10 -7.49
C VAL A 78 13.45 13.52 -6.11
N ASN A 79 13.00 14.78 -5.99
CA ASN A 79 12.19 15.18 -4.84
C ASN A 79 10.75 14.72 -5.08
N ALA A 80 10.25 13.82 -4.25
CA ALA A 80 8.94 13.22 -4.41
C ALA A 80 7.84 14.27 -4.30
N LYS A 81 7.30 14.71 -5.45
CA LYS A 81 6.02 15.41 -5.53
C LYS A 81 5.02 14.44 -6.10
N ILE A 82 4.19 13.85 -5.23
CA ILE A 82 3.33 12.74 -5.62
C ILE A 82 2.05 13.23 -6.27
N LYS A 83 1.72 12.65 -7.43
CA LYS A 83 0.46 12.85 -8.14
C LYS A 83 -0.23 11.52 -8.33
N ILE A 84 -1.50 11.44 -7.94
CA ILE A 84 -2.34 10.26 -8.13
C ILE A 84 -3.10 10.45 -9.43
N LEU A 85 -2.82 9.61 -10.42
CA LEU A 85 -3.42 9.70 -11.76
C LEU A 85 -4.72 8.90 -11.86
N SER A 86 -4.88 7.87 -11.02
CA SER A 86 -6.09 7.07 -10.86
C SER A 86 -6.85 7.50 -9.59
N PRO A 87 -7.86 8.39 -9.67
CA PRO A 87 -8.54 8.94 -8.50
C PRO A 87 -9.22 7.88 -7.60
N GLU A 88 -9.62 6.75 -8.18
CA GLU A 88 -10.18 5.60 -7.49
C GLU A 88 -9.20 4.94 -6.51
N PHE A 89 -7.89 5.09 -6.74
CA PHE A 89 -6.84 4.58 -5.87
C PHE A 89 -6.66 5.46 -4.63
N THR A 90 -7.65 5.41 -3.74
CA THR A 90 -7.69 6.24 -2.53
C THR A 90 -6.50 6.05 -1.57
N PRO A 91 -5.86 4.86 -1.42
CA PRO A 91 -4.63 4.73 -0.64
C PRO A 91 -3.49 5.62 -1.13
N GLY A 92 -3.51 5.99 -2.41
CA GLY A 92 -2.56 6.92 -3.03
C GLY A 92 -2.48 8.28 -2.32
N TYR A 93 -3.56 8.77 -1.73
CA TYR A 93 -3.52 10.04 -0.99
C TYR A 93 -2.76 9.92 0.34
N VAL A 94 -2.85 8.77 1.02
CA VAL A 94 -2.03 8.51 2.21
C VAL A 94 -0.57 8.32 1.81
N LEU A 95 -0.31 7.57 0.73
CA LEU A 95 1.03 7.45 0.15
C LEU A 95 1.64 8.83 -0.11
N SER A 96 0.90 9.71 -0.81
CA SER A 96 1.32 11.07 -1.11
C SER A 96 1.74 11.85 0.14
N LYS A 97 0.96 11.79 1.22
CA LYS A 97 1.31 12.45 2.49
C LYS A 97 2.56 11.89 3.15
N LEU A 98 2.82 10.59 3.02
CA LEU A 98 3.94 9.92 3.69
C LEU A 98 5.28 10.11 2.98
N ILE A 99 5.26 10.22 1.65
CA ILE A 99 6.51 10.27 0.86
C ILE A 99 6.76 11.63 0.20
N SER A 100 5.77 12.52 0.10
CA SER A 100 6.00 13.83 -0.52
C SER A 100 7.04 14.64 0.23
N GLY A 101 7.94 15.29 -0.49
CA GLY A 101 9.07 16.05 0.05
C GLY A 101 10.31 15.23 0.38
N LYS A 102 10.24 13.89 0.30
CA LYS A 102 11.40 13.02 0.44
C LYS A 102 12.19 12.93 -0.87
N LYS A 103 13.50 12.71 -0.78
CA LYS A 103 14.31 12.33 -1.95
C LYS A 103 14.21 10.83 -2.15
N ILE A 104 13.76 10.40 -3.33
CA ILE A 104 13.67 8.98 -3.71
C ILE A 104 14.35 8.75 -5.05
N SER A 105 14.95 7.57 -5.20
CA SER A 105 15.52 7.06 -6.43
C SER A 105 14.42 6.38 -7.26
N ILE A 106 14.32 6.71 -8.54
CA ILE A 106 13.30 6.19 -9.46
C ILE A 106 13.99 5.57 -10.67
N GLU A 107 13.47 4.43 -11.12
CA GLU A 107 13.78 3.85 -12.42
C GLU A 107 12.88 4.51 -13.47
N PRO A 108 13.45 5.25 -14.43
CA PRO A 108 12.64 5.86 -15.48
C PRO A 108 11.89 4.79 -16.27
N ALA A 109 10.58 4.97 -16.42
CA ALA A 109 9.73 4.10 -17.21
C ALA A 109 8.87 4.95 -18.15
N ASN A 110 8.55 4.40 -19.33
CA ASN A 110 7.61 4.99 -20.27
C ASN A 110 6.37 4.08 -20.36
N SER A 111 5.60 4.03 -19.28
CA SER A 111 4.33 3.28 -19.23
C SER A 111 3.16 4.21 -19.53
N LYS A 112 2.14 3.68 -20.23
CA LYS A 112 0.87 4.38 -20.47
C LYS A 112 -0.13 4.23 -19.32
N ASN A 113 0.05 3.22 -18.47
CA ASN A 113 -0.87 2.87 -17.39
C ASN A 113 -0.27 3.23 -16.03
N VAL A 114 -0.05 4.53 -15.81
CA VAL A 114 0.57 5.06 -14.60
C VAL A 114 -0.51 5.38 -13.58
N ILE A 115 -0.36 4.85 -12.36
CA ILE A 115 -1.31 5.04 -11.25
C ILE A 115 -0.83 6.18 -10.35
N VAL A 116 0.47 6.20 -10.06
CA VAL A 116 1.13 7.19 -9.21
C VAL A 116 2.38 7.70 -9.91
N GLU A 117 2.55 9.03 -9.96
CA GLU A 117 3.77 9.69 -10.39
C GLU A 117 4.50 10.32 -9.20
N ALA A 118 5.81 10.43 -9.31
CA ALA A 118 6.65 11.25 -8.46
C ALA A 118 7.47 12.22 -9.32
N ASN A 119 7.17 13.52 -9.19
CA ASN A 119 7.81 14.59 -9.96
C ASN A 119 7.76 14.37 -11.49
N GLY A 120 6.64 13.87 -12.00
CA GLY A 120 6.43 13.60 -13.42
C GLY A 120 7.01 12.28 -13.94
N PHE A 121 7.65 11.48 -13.08
CA PHE A 121 8.10 10.13 -13.42
C PHE A 121 7.11 9.09 -12.87
N PRO A 122 6.82 8.00 -13.60
CA PRO A 122 6.03 6.90 -13.08
C PRO A 122 6.67 6.31 -11.82
N LEU A 123 5.90 6.24 -10.73
CA LEU A 123 6.31 5.61 -9.47
C LEU A 123 5.63 4.24 -9.28
N ILE A 124 4.31 4.18 -9.51
CA ILE A 124 3.54 2.93 -9.52
C ILE A 124 2.77 2.89 -10.84
N TYR A 125 2.95 1.81 -11.60
CA TYR A 125 2.32 1.64 -12.90
C TYR A 125 2.04 0.16 -13.18
N ILE A 126 1.15 -0.11 -14.12
CA ILE A 126 0.80 -1.47 -14.54
C ILE A 126 1.38 -1.73 -15.93
N GLU A 127 2.10 -2.82 -16.10
CA GLU A 127 2.62 -3.24 -17.39
C GLU A 127 2.58 -4.76 -17.50
N LYS A 128 2.09 -5.28 -18.63
CA LYS A 128 1.95 -6.74 -18.86
C LYS A 128 1.24 -7.46 -17.70
N SER A 129 0.18 -6.85 -17.17
CA SER A 129 -0.61 -7.33 -16.02
C SER A 129 0.14 -7.43 -14.69
N LYS A 130 1.33 -6.83 -14.58
CA LYS A 130 2.13 -6.77 -13.35
C LYS A 130 2.09 -5.37 -12.78
N ILE A 131 2.17 -5.26 -11.46
CA ILE A 131 2.36 -3.97 -10.78
C ILE A 131 3.86 -3.71 -10.71
N HIS A 132 4.29 -2.58 -11.23
CA HIS A 132 5.67 -2.14 -11.17
C HIS A 132 5.78 -0.97 -10.20
N VAL A 133 6.75 -1.06 -9.29
CA VAL A 133 7.13 0.01 -8.37
C VAL A 133 8.53 0.46 -8.76
N ALA A 134 8.64 1.68 -9.26
CA ALA A 134 9.88 2.21 -9.85
C ALA A 134 10.96 2.54 -8.82
N SER A 135 10.80 2.19 -7.54
CA SER A 135 11.74 2.49 -6.47
C SER A 135 11.77 1.37 -5.42
N ILE A 136 12.92 1.21 -4.77
CA ILE A 136 13.09 0.43 -3.55
C ILE A 136 13.20 1.31 -2.30
N ASP A 137 13.25 2.63 -2.46
CA ASP A 137 13.25 3.55 -1.32
C ASP A 137 11.86 3.56 -0.68
N GLU A 138 11.78 3.78 0.65
CA GLU A 138 10.49 3.72 1.36
C GLU A 138 9.73 2.41 1.11
N LYS A 139 10.45 1.30 0.89
CA LYS A 139 9.93 0.01 0.43
C LYS A 139 8.68 -0.43 1.19
N ALA A 140 8.69 -0.33 2.52
CA ALA A 140 7.55 -0.73 3.34
C ALA A 140 6.24 -0.01 2.95
N ILE A 141 6.32 1.30 2.67
CA ILE A 141 5.17 2.13 2.30
C ILE A 141 4.77 1.84 0.85
N LEU A 142 5.74 1.82 -0.07
CA LEU A 142 5.48 1.54 -1.49
C LEU A 142 4.92 0.12 -1.71
N GLN A 143 5.37 -0.83 -0.91
CA GLN A 143 4.88 -2.20 -0.94
C GLN A 143 3.44 -2.29 -0.45
N ALA A 144 3.11 -1.65 0.67
CA ALA A 144 1.70 -1.54 1.09
C ALA A 144 0.84 -0.89 0.00
N ALA A 145 1.32 0.19 -0.63
CA ALA A 145 0.59 0.84 -1.71
C ALA A 145 0.37 -0.09 -2.92
N ALA A 146 1.42 -0.80 -3.36
CA ALA A 146 1.33 -1.74 -4.46
C ALA A 146 0.34 -2.89 -4.18
N TYR A 147 0.38 -3.49 -2.99
CA TYR A 147 -0.60 -4.51 -2.61
C TYR A 147 -2.03 -3.95 -2.55
N SER A 148 -2.21 -2.73 -2.01
CA SER A 148 -3.54 -2.12 -1.93
C SER A 148 -4.17 -1.86 -3.31
N LEU A 149 -3.36 -1.74 -4.37
CA LEU A 149 -3.84 -1.57 -5.74
C LEU A 149 -4.59 -2.81 -6.25
N LEU A 150 -4.24 -4.00 -5.76
CA LEU A 150 -4.90 -5.27 -6.14
C LEU A 150 -6.39 -5.28 -5.79
N TYR A 151 -6.78 -4.54 -4.75
CA TYR A 151 -8.19 -4.33 -4.39
C TYR A 151 -9.01 -3.76 -5.55
N TYR A 152 -8.38 -2.97 -6.42
CA TYR A 152 -9.04 -2.23 -7.50
C TYR A 152 -8.94 -2.94 -8.85
N ILE A 153 -7.91 -3.76 -9.05
CA ILE A 153 -7.59 -4.33 -10.37
C ILE A 153 -7.81 -5.84 -10.48
N SER A 154 -8.11 -6.52 -9.38
CA SER A 154 -8.29 -7.97 -9.35
C SER A 154 -9.65 -8.34 -8.76
N SER A 155 -10.44 -9.07 -9.55
CA SER A 155 -11.73 -9.61 -9.13
C SER A 155 -11.59 -10.57 -7.94
N GLU A 156 -10.49 -11.32 -7.87
CA GLU A 156 -10.21 -12.26 -6.77
C GLU A 156 -10.08 -11.57 -5.40
N TYR A 157 -9.67 -10.29 -5.38
CA TYR A 157 -9.58 -9.50 -4.15
C TYR A 157 -10.86 -8.72 -3.84
N SER A 158 -11.74 -8.52 -4.83
CA SER A 158 -13.09 -8.01 -4.61
C SER A 158 -14.09 -9.09 -4.20
N GLU A 159 -13.85 -10.35 -4.57
CA GLU A 159 -14.82 -11.46 -4.48
C GLU A 159 -14.52 -12.54 -3.43
N GLU A 160 -13.57 -12.36 -2.51
CA GLU A 160 -13.55 -13.17 -1.28
C GLU A 160 -14.75 -12.77 -0.39
N LEU A 161 -15.92 -13.35 -0.75
CA LEU A 161 -17.19 -13.47 -0.05
C LEU A 161 -17.14 -14.62 0.96
#